data_AF-K8EFR0-F1
#
_entry.id   AF-K8EFR0-F1
#
_cell.length_a   1.000
_cell.length_b   1.000
_cell.length_c   1.000
_cell.angle_alpha   90.00
_cell.angle_beta   90.00
_cell.angle_gamma   90.00
#
_symmetry.space_group_name_H-M   'P 1'
#
loop_
_entity.id
_entity.type
_entity.pdbx_description
1 polymer ?
#
loop_
_entity_poly.entity_id
_entity_poly.type
_entity_poly.pdbx_seq_one_letter_code
_entity_poly.pdbx_strand_id
1 'polypeptide(L)'
;MTFVMSIARTTTSSSSSSSTTGTTRYHPRKRRRRQKRFASSRALSSSDSDDTCANITTTTLATTTTMTTMMAMLLMMNFAVEPAEAGQITNYLAAGNYSFLEREYQDLTYAGVSLVDVGTCDGKQCVKVTYDDEKVPFERIMRVYFKHFDPKNASKGQYSEVGEQYKPAVYVNSEKEKTYVNDSLDKLERSRVFGRNLADNWVSNIPVLDAQSVKFEREQDDGKRNVMKTNPKSLEKLSKARDAQFDQLWGFVQFCYERVCGYVRFAPACVGECQEVFPEFLSRNSGVPELEGDVKITGGTYKA
;
A
#
# COMPACT_ATOMS: atom_id res chain seq x y z
N MET A 1 -46.18 -60.36 14.98
CA MET A 1 -45.70 -60.44 13.58
C MET A 1 -44.30 -59.82 13.57
N THR A 2 -43.26 -60.44 14.15
CA THR A 2 -42.47 -61.62 13.72
C THR A 2 -41.87 -61.55 12.31
N PHE A 3 -40.59 -61.99 12.25
CA PHE A 3 -39.60 -62.10 11.15
C PHE A 3 -38.62 -60.92 11.05
N VAL A 4 -37.36 -60.94 11.54
CA VAL A 4 -36.28 -61.97 11.69
C VAL A 4 -35.70 -62.50 10.37
N MET A 5 -34.42 -62.15 10.14
CA MET A 5 -33.28 -62.94 9.56
C MET A 5 -32.27 -61.90 9.01
N SER A 6 -31.07 -61.65 9.53
CA SER A 6 -29.97 -62.47 10.08
C SER A 6 -29.41 -63.51 9.11
N ILE A 7 -28.12 -63.34 8.78
CA ILE A 7 -26.99 -64.31 8.65
C ILE A 7 -25.95 -63.64 7.72
N ALA A 8 -24.84 -63.07 8.22
CA ALA A 8 -23.53 -63.72 8.50
C ALA A 8 -22.98 -64.50 7.28
N ARG A 9 -21.71 -64.43 6.87
CA ARG A 9 -20.55 -64.86 7.66
C ARG A 9 -19.23 -64.72 6.84
N THR A 10 -18.16 -64.34 7.55
CA THR A 10 -16.77 -64.90 7.53
C THR A 10 -15.90 -64.81 6.26
N THR A 11 -14.89 -63.94 6.27
CA THR A 11 -13.45 -64.17 6.64
C THR A 11 -12.62 -64.92 5.60
N THR A 12 -11.52 -64.30 5.16
CA THR A 12 -10.18 -64.91 5.22
C THR A 12 -9.09 -63.85 5.13
N SER A 13 -8.19 -63.96 6.10
CA SER A 13 -6.88 -63.32 6.24
C SER A 13 -5.87 -63.87 5.23
N SER A 14 -4.87 -63.07 4.84
CA SER A 14 -3.48 -63.53 4.85
C SER A 14 -2.48 -62.38 4.81
N SER A 15 -1.63 -62.39 5.83
CA SER A 15 -0.37 -61.67 5.98
C SER A 15 0.72 -62.29 5.11
N SER A 16 1.66 -61.48 4.62
CA SER A 16 3.09 -61.85 4.64
C SER A 16 3.99 -60.63 4.49
N SER A 17 5.11 -60.74 5.18
CA SER A 17 6.10 -59.75 5.59
C SER A 17 7.39 -59.84 4.77
N SER A 18 8.28 -58.85 5.01
CA SER A 18 9.75 -58.86 4.82
C SER A 18 10.23 -58.53 3.40
N SER A 19 11.35 -57.85 3.15
CA SER A 19 12.49 -57.44 3.97
C SER A 19 13.28 -56.30 3.28
N THR A 20 14.07 -55.64 4.10
CA THR A 20 15.01 -54.52 3.90
C THR A 20 16.05 -54.71 2.81
N THR A 21 16.44 -53.64 2.12
CA THR A 21 17.86 -53.33 1.83
C THR A 21 18.02 -51.86 1.46
N GLY A 22 18.77 -51.14 2.30
CA GLY A 22 19.26 -49.80 1.98
C GLY A 22 20.45 -49.88 1.05
N THR A 23 20.56 -48.96 0.10
CA THR A 23 21.84 -48.62 -0.53
C THR A 23 21.86 -47.15 -0.88
N THR A 24 22.63 -46.40 -0.10
CA THR A 24 22.93 -44.98 -0.27
C THR A 24 23.81 -44.81 -1.52
N ARG A 25 23.41 -43.96 -2.47
CA ARG A 25 24.34 -43.43 -3.49
C ARG A 25 24.21 -41.92 -3.67
N TYR A 26 25.33 -41.32 -3.28
CA TYR A 26 25.87 -39.98 -3.43
C TYR A 26 25.52 -39.22 -4.74
N HIS A 27 24.97 -38.00 -4.60
CA HIS A 27 24.93 -36.99 -5.67
C HIS A 27 26.06 -35.96 -5.47
N PRO A 28 26.90 -35.68 -6.49
CA PRO A 28 27.99 -34.71 -6.36
C PRO A 28 27.46 -33.27 -6.46
N ARG A 29 27.70 -32.47 -5.41
CA ARG A 29 27.52 -31.01 -5.41
C ARG A 29 28.65 -30.33 -6.19
N LYS A 30 28.35 -29.66 -7.30
CA LYS A 30 29.27 -28.71 -7.96
C LYS A 30 29.37 -27.41 -7.13
N ARG A 31 30.43 -27.29 -6.32
CA ARG A 31 30.92 -26.01 -5.78
C ARG A 31 31.85 -25.36 -6.80
N ARG A 32 31.52 -24.15 -7.27
CA ARG A 32 32.48 -23.29 -7.98
C ARG A 32 33.12 -22.31 -7.01
N ARG A 33 34.46 -22.29 -7.02
CA ARG A 33 35.39 -21.53 -6.19
C ARG A 33 35.24 -20.02 -6.39
N ARG A 34 35.24 -19.26 -5.30
CA ARG A 34 35.81 -17.89 -5.25
C ARG A 34 37.02 -17.96 -4.32
N GLN A 35 38.21 -17.88 -4.91
CA GLN A 35 39.43 -17.54 -4.19
C GLN A 35 39.56 -16.02 -4.18
N LYS A 36 39.84 -15.44 -3.01
CA LYS A 36 40.85 -14.39 -2.82
C LYS A 36 41.22 -14.39 -1.34
N ARG A 37 42.49 -14.73 -1.10
CA ARG A 37 43.20 -14.61 0.18
C ARG A 37 44.13 -13.39 0.10
N PHE A 38 44.63 -13.04 1.29
CA PHE A 38 45.72 -12.14 1.66
C PHE A 38 45.22 -10.74 2.08
N ALA A 39 45.09 -10.47 3.38
CA ALA A 39 46.13 -10.27 4.42
C ALA A 39 46.76 -8.87 4.26
N SER A 40 47.20 -8.15 5.29
CA SER A 40 47.11 -8.17 6.76
C SER A 40 47.94 -6.97 7.22
N SER A 41 47.65 -6.41 8.39
CA SER A 41 48.52 -5.50 9.20
C SER A 41 48.78 -4.11 8.57
N ARG A 42 49.01 -3.03 9.31
CA ARG A 42 49.65 -2.86 10.63
C ARG A 42 49.32 -1.45 11.16
N ALA A 43 49.25 -1.31 12.48
CA ALA A 43 49.19 -0.03 13.19
C ALA A 43 50.55 0.68 13.20
N LEU A 44 50.56 2.01 13.39
CA LEU A 44 51.28 2.78 14.44
C LEU A 44 51.58 4.24 14.04
N SER A 45 51.19 5.14 14.95
CA SER A 45 51.81 6.41 15.42
C SER A 45 52.74 7.23 14.51
N SER A 46 52.61 8.55 14.57
CA SER A 46 53.58 9.44 15.25
C SER A 46 53.12 10.90 15.23
N SER A 47 53.62 11.62 16.23
CA SER A 47 53.41 12.99 16.64
C SER A 47 54.31 13.99 15.90
N ASP A 48 54.06 15.26 16.23
CA ASP A 48 54.96 16.43 16.18
C ASP A 48 55.18 17.10 14.83
N SER A 49 55.43 18.40 14.72
CA SER A 49 55.22 19.64 15.49
C SER A 49 55.82 20.74 14.61
N ASP A 50 55.32 21.96 14.77
CA ASP A 50 55.97 23.26 14.46
C ASP A 50 56.31 23.63 13.01
N ASP A 51 55.70 24.74 12.56
CA ASP A 51 56.49 25.95 12.29
C ASP A 51 55.62 27.23 12.37
N THR A 52 55.99 28.02 13.39
CA THR A 52 55.90 29.48 13.58
C THR A 52 56.13 30.32 12.30
N CYS A 53 55.87 31.61 12.14
CA CYS A 53 55.27 32.72 12.89
C CYS A 53 55.24 33.90 11.89
N ALA A 54 54.26 34.80 11.96
CA ALA A 54 54.47 36.20 11.58
C ALA A 54 53.47 37.10 12.34
N ASN A 55 53.99 37.75 13.37
CA ASN A 55 53.35 38.84 14.09
C ASN A 55 53.42 40.14 13.27
N ILE A 56 52.32 40.90 13.23
CA ILE A 56 52.37 42.36 13.21
C ILE A 56 51.42 42.89 14.29
N THR A 57 52.01 43.71 15.16
CA THR A 57 51.46 44.27 16.39
C THR A 57 50.77 45.63 16.17
N THR A 58 49.66 45.83 16.90
CA THR A 58 49.16 47.08 17.55
C THR A 58 48.76 48.27 16.63
N THR A 59 47.68 49.04 16.85
CA THR A 59 47.16 49.62 18.10
C THR A 59 45.78 50.31 17.88
N THR A 60 44.90 50.20 18.91
CA THR A 60 43.89 51.16 19.44
C THR A 60 42.59 51.60 18.71
N LEU A 61 41.49 51.37 19.46
CA LEU A 61 40.27 52.16 19.72
C LEU A 61 39.45 52.75 18.55
N ALA A 62 38.18 52.33 18.44
CA ALA A 62 37.02 53.06 18.99
C ALA A 62 35.69 52.48 18.45
N THR A 63 34.74 52.24 19.37
CA THR A 63 33.28 52.41 19.22
C THR A 63 32.63 52.18 17.86
N THR A 64 31.85 51.09 17.71
CA THR A 64 30.42 51.09 17.31
C THR A 64 29.92 49.65 17.23
N THR A 65 29.64 49.08 18.40
CA THR A 65 28.69 47.97 18.56
C THR A 65 27.29 48.52 18.30
N THR A 66 26.54 47.96 17.34
CA THR A 66 25.06 47.70 17.37
C THR A 66 24.38 47.56 16.01
N MET A 67 25.01 47.80 14.85
CA MET A 67 24.30 47.74 13.56
C MET A 67 24.53 46.50 12.68
N THR A 68 25.41 45.57 13.06
CA THR A 68 25.72 44.38 12.24
C THR A 68 25.02 43.09 12.67
N THR A 69 24.30 43.07 13.79
CA THR A 69 23.60 41.85 14.25
C THR A 69 22.14 41.75 13.80
N MET A 70 21.51 42.85 13.34
CA MET A 70 20.12 42.80 12.86
C MET A 70 19.96 42.30 11.42
N MET A 71 21.00 42.36 10.58
CA MET A 71 20.92 41.83 9.21
C MET A 71 21.16 40.31 9.12
N ALA A 72 21.77 39.70 10.13
CA ALA A 72 22.05 38.25 10.16
C ALA A 72 20.90 37.40 10.71
N MET A 73 19.93 37.98 11.42
CA MET A 73 18.76 37.25 11.93
C MET A 73 17.59 37.17 10.93
N LEU A 74 17.61 37.92 9.83
CA LEU A 74 16.54 37.91 8.84
C LEU A 74 16.68 36.82 7.76
N LEU A 75 17.79 36.08 7.74
CA LEU A 75 18.13 35.11 6.68
C LEU A 75 17.86 33.64 7.05
N MET A 76 17.28 33.36 8.22
CA MET A 76 17.00 31.97 8.66
C MET A 76 15.52 31.59 8.67
N MET A 77 14.64 32.43 8.12
CA MET A 77 13.23 32.09 7.89
C MET A 77 12.96 31.82 6.41
N ASN A 78 13.77 30.95 5.79
CA ASN A 78 13.31 30.24 4.60
C ASN A 78 12.32 29.16 5.04
N PHE A 79 11.07 29.56 5.30
CA PHE A 79 9.97 28.66 5.00
C PHE A 79 9.92 28.57 3.48
N ALA A 80 10.67 27.62 2.93
CA ALA A 80 10.49 27.19 1.55
C ALA A 80 9.08 26.58 1.47
N VAL A 81 8.07 27.42 1.27
CA VAL A 81 6.84 26.99 0.63
C VAL A 81 7.25 26.74 -0.81
N GLU A 82 7.46 25.47 -1.16
CA GLU A 82 7.61 25.08 -2.56
C GLU A 82 6.41 25.66 -3.32
N PRO A 83 6.64 26.43 -4.41
CA PRO A 83 5.53 26.94 -5.19
C PRO A 83 4.73 25.74 -5.66
N ALA A 84 3.43 25.69 -5.31
CA ALA A 84 2.51 24.74 -5.91
C ALA A 84 2.65 24.88 -7.43
N GLU A 85 3.23 23.85 -8.05
CA GLU A 85 3.41 23.81 -9.49
C GLU A 85 2.02 23.96 -10.11
N ALA A 86 1.81 25.05 -10.85
CA ALA A 86 0.46 25.44 -11.29
C ALA A 86 -0.21 24.28 -12.04
N GLY A 87 -1.33 23.80 -11.50
CA GLY A 87 -2.07 22.64 -12.05
C GLY A 87 -2.07 21.39 -11.15
N GLN A 88 -1.25 21.32 -10.10
CA GLN A 88 -1.27 20.20 -9.17
C GLN A 88 -2.37 20.34 -8.11
N ILE A 89 -3.18 19.29 -7.96
CA ILE A 89 -4.23 19.17 -6.94
C ILE A 89 -3.70 18.30 -5.80
N THR A 90 -4.01 18.68 -4.55
CA THR A 90 -3.61 17.92 -3.36
C THR A 90 -4.84 17.45 -2.59
N ASN A 91 -5.09 16.14 -2.52
CA ASN A 91 -6.16 15.56 -1.71
C ASN A 91 -5.59 14.79 -0.51
N TYR A 92 -6.36 14.72 0.58
CA TYR A 92 -5.97 13.95 1.77
C TYR A 92 -6.95 12.81 2.01
N LEU A 93 -6.44 11.62 2.26
CA LEU A 93 -7.25 10.40 2.34
C LEU A 93 -6.82 9.56 3.54
N ALA A 94 -7.77 9.22 4.41
CA ALA A 94 -7.56 8.36 5.57
C ALA A 94 -8.36 7.07 5.40
N ALA A 95 -7.71 5.91 5.58
CA ALA A 95 -8.34 4.59 5.61
C ALA A 95 -7.46 3.57 6.35
N GLY A 96 -7.19 3.84 7.63
CA GLY A 96 -6.39 2.97 8.47
C GLY A 96 -4.91 3.37 8.43
N ASN A 97 -4.01 2.40 8.52
CA ASN A 97 -2.58 2.66 8.46
C ASN A 97 -2.21 3.21 7.08
N TYR A 98 -1.61 4.41 7.08
CA TYR A 98 -1.28 5.14 5.86
C TYR A 98 -0.35 4.36 4.92
N SER A 99 0.43 3.40 5.43
CA SER A 99 1.39 2.62 4.65
C SER A 99 0.70 1.84 3.52
N PHE A 100 -0.54 1.40 3.74
CA PHE A 100 -1.29 0.65 2.73
C PHE A 100 -1.73 1.55 1.58
N LEU A 101 -2.30 2.72 1.87
CA LEU A 101 -2.68 3.69 0.84
C LEU A 101 -1.46 4.29 0.15
N GLU A 102 -0.38 4.55 0.90
CA GLU A 102 0.86 5.13 0.37
C GLU A 102 1.37 4.30 -0.80
N ARG A 103 1.45 2.98 -0.64
CA ARG A 103 1.87 2.07 -1.71
C ARG A 103 1.01 2.17 -2.96
N GLU A 104 -0.31 2.17 -2.79
CA GLU A 104 -1.23 2.19 -3.93
C GLU A 104 -1.14 3.51 -4.71
N TYR A 105 -0.88 4.64 -4.04
CA TYR A 105 -0.65 5.92 -4.71
C TYR A 105 0.77 6.08 -5.24
N GLN A 106 1.78 5.49 -4.60
CA GLN A 106 3.13 5.41 -5.15
C GLN A 106 3.14 4.63 -6.47
N ASP A 107 2.32 3.57 -6.57
CA ASP A 107 2.12 2.83 -7.82
C ASP A 107 1.47 3.69 -8.92
N LEU A 108 0.79 4.80 -8.60
CA LEU A 108 0.23 5.73 -9.59
C LEU A 108 1.19 6.83 -10.05
N THR A 109 2.44 6.82 -9.59
CA THR A 109 3.45 7.81 -10.00
C THR A 109 3.72 7.78 -11.51
N TYR A 110 3.68 6.60 -12.14
CA TYR A 110 3.83 6.49 -13.60
C TYR A 110 2.69 7.16 -14.37
N ALA A 111 1.52 7.30 -13.75
CA ALA A 111 0.32 7.82 -14.40
C ALA A 111 0.22 9.35 -14.28
N GLY A 112 0.76 9.94 -13.22
CA GLY A 112 0.70 11.40 -12.99
C GLY A 112 0.55 11.83 -11.53
N VAL A 113 0.66 10.92 -10.56
CA VAL A 113 0.85 11.30 -9.15
C VAL A 113 2.30 11.78 -8.97
N SER A 114 2.48 13.02 -8.50
CA SER A 114 3.80 13.64 -8.34
C SER A 114 4.40 13.41 -6.96
N LEU A 115 3.58 13.48 -5.91
CA LEU A 115 4.03 13.36 -4.53
C LEU A 115 3.02 12.59 -3.68
N VAL A 116 3.51 11.68 -2.85
CA VAL A 116 2.74 10.95 -1.84
C VAL A 116 3.44 11.11 -0.50
N ASP A 117 2.80 11.82 0.41
CA ASP A 117 3.27 11.99 1.78
C ASP A 117 2.34 11.29 2.76
N VAL A 118 2.91 10.81 3.86
CA VAL A 118 2.17 10.17 4.95
C VAL A 118 2.24 11.01 6.22
N GLY A 119 1.20 10.90 7.04
CA GLY A 119 1.13 11.65 8.28
C GLY A 119 -0.21 11.47 8.97
N THR A 120 -0.61 12.49 9.71
CA THR A 120 -1.95 12.58 10.30
C THR A 120 -2.74 13.76 9.75
N CYS A 121 -4.03 13.56 9.54
CA CYS A 121 -5.02 14.55 9.10
C CYS A 121 -6.09 14.59 10.18
N ASP A 122 -6.11 15.67 10.97
CA ASP A 122 -7.04 15.83 12.10
C ASP A 122 -7.05 14.62 13.04
N GLY A 123 -5.84 14.15 13.38
CA GLY A 123 -5.60 12.99 14.26
C GLY A 123 -5.79 11.62 13.62
N LYS A 124 -6.15 11.53 12.33
CA LYS A 124 -6.28 10.26 11.58
C LYS A 124 -5.06 10.00 10.71
N GLN A 125 -4.56 8.78 10.69
CA GLN A 125 -3.52 8.39 9.74
C GLN A 125 -4.04 8.55 8.31
N CYS A 126 -3.30 9.30 7.51
CA CYS A 126 -3.71 9.68 6.17
C CYS A 126 -2.52 9.77 5.22
N VAL A 127 -2.85 9.75 3.94
CA VAL A 127 -1.95 10.12 2.85
C VAL A 127 -2.35 11.50 2.30
N LYS A 128 -1.35 12.32 1.98
CA LYS A 128 -1.47 13.52 1.16
C LYS A 128 -1.00 13.15 -0.24
N VAL A 129 -1.89 13.22 -1.21
CA VAL A 129 -1.63 12.84 -2.61
C VAL A 129 -1.68 14.08 -3.48
N THR A 130 -0.55 14.38 -4.13
CA THR A 130 -0.43 15.49 -5.09
C THR A 130 -0.35 14.91 -6.49
N TYR A 131 -1.19 15.41 -7.41
CA TYR A 131 -1.32 14.85 -8.74
C TYR A 131 -1.81 15.88 -9.76
N ASP A 132 -1.65 15.56 -11.03
CA ASP A 132 -2.13 16.32 -12.18
C ASP A 132 -3.45 15.71 -12.67
N ASP A 133 -4.57 16.43 -12.52
CA ASP A 133 -5.93 15.95 -12.85
C ASP A 133 -6.10 15.69 -14.36
N GLU A 134 -5.31 16.35 -15.22
CA GLU A 134 -5.34 16.10 -16.67
C GLU A 134 -4.74 14.73 -17.02
N LYS A 135 -3.82 14.21 -16.19
CA LYS A 135 -3.16 12.92 -16.38
C LYS A 135 -3.83 11.80 -15.59
N VAL A 136 -4.15 12.07 -14.33
CA VAL A 136 -4.82 11.14 -13.42
C VAL A 136 -6.02 11.86 -12.80
N PRO A 137 -7.23 11.63 -13.34
CA PRO A 137 -8.39 12.36 -12.87
C PRO A 137 -8.75 11.98 -11.43
N PHE A 138 -9.35 12.90 -10.67
CA PHE A 138 -9.77 12.69 -9.28
C PHE A 138 -10.57 11.40 -9.07
N GLU A 139 -11.43 11.06 -10.01
CA GLU A 139 -12.23 9.84 -9.97
C GLU A 139 -11.35 8.59 -9.92
N ARG A 140 -10.17 8.62 -10.56
CA ARG A 140 -9.19 7.53 -10.50
C ARG A 140 -8.53 7.43 -9.13
N ILE A 141 -8.20 8.56 -8.51
CA ILE A 141 -7.69 8.61 -7.13
C ILE A 141 -8.71 7.97 -6.19
N MET A 142 -9.98 8.38 -6.29
CA MET A 142 -11.05 7.83 -5.45
C MET A 142 -11.36 6.35 -5.72
N ARG A 143 -11.28 5.89 -6.97
CA ARG A 143 -11.42 4.44 -7.27
C ARG A 143 -10.34 3.61 -6.58
N VAL A 144 -9.11 4.12 -6.42
CA VAL A 144 -8.07 3.43 -5.65
C VAL A 144 -8.43 3.39 -4.17
N TYR A 145 -8.89 4.51 -3.61
CA TYR A 145 -9.36 4.58 -2.24
C TYR A 145 -10.47 3.55 -1.94
N PHE A 146 -11.54 3.52 -2.75
CA PHE A 146 -12.69 2.62 -2.54
C PHE A 146 -12.34 1.13 -2.65
N LYS A 147 -11.28 0.77 -3.39
CA LYS A 147 -10.84 -0.63 -3.50
C LYS A 147 -10.10 -1.14 -2.26
N HIS A 148 -9.50 -0.24 -1.48
CA HIS A 148 -8.64 -0.57 -0.33
C HIS A 148 -9.24 -0.21 1.03
N PHE A 149 -10.42 0.40 1.01
CA PHE A 149 -11.19 0.76 2.19
C PHE A 149 -12.05 -0.41 2.68
N ASP A 150 -12.21 -0.51 4.00
CA ASP A 150 -13.06 -1.47 4.69
C ASP A 150 -14.34 -0.79 5.22
N PRO A 151 -15.49 -0.96 4.54
CA PRO A 151 -16.77 -0.41 4.99
C PRO A 151 -17.29 -1.08 6.26
N LYS A 152 -16.89 -2.31 6.56
CA LYS A 152 -17.44 -3.09 7.68
C LYS A 152 -17.01 -2.53 9.03
N ASN A 153 -15.77 -2.05 9.11
CA ASN A 153 -15.18 -1.56 10.35
C ASN A 153 -15.06 -0.03 10.42
N ALA A 154 -15.61 0.70 9.44
CA ALA A 154 -15.51 2.15 9.32
C ALA A 154 -15.80 2.94 10.62
N SER A 155 -16.73 2.48 11.44
CA SER A 155 -17.09 3.13 12.72
C SER A 155 -16.05 2.96 13.84
N LYS A 156 -15.14 1.98 13.73
CA LYS A 156 -14.12 1.64 14.75
C LYS A 156 -12.69 1.80 14.26
N GLY A 157 -12.47 1.82 12.95
CA GLY A 157 -11.16 1.82 12.31
C GLY A 157 -11.22 1.16 10.94
N GLN A 158 -10.22 0.35 10.61
CA GLN A 158 -10.10 -0.34 9.31
C GLN A 158 -9.46 -1.71 9.49
N TYR A 159 -10.11 -2.77 9.00
CA TYR A 159 -9.63 -4.14 9.13
C TYR A 159 -9.29 -4.51 10.60
N SER A 160 -8.05 -4.91 10.88
CA SER A 160 -7.56 -5.22 12.22
C SER A 160 -7.11 -4.01 13.02
N GLU A 161 -7.12 -2.82 12.42
CA GLU A 161 -6.67 -1.58 13.04
C GLU A 161 -7.88 -0.89 13.68
N VAL A 162 -7.83 -0.74 15.00
CA VAL A 162 -8.92 -0.18 15.79
C VAL A 162 -8.44 1.09 16.50
N GLY A 163 -9.23 2.15 16.42
CA GLY A 163 -8.95 3.45 17.03
C GLY A 163 -9.39 4.61 16.15
N GLU A 164 -9.62 5.77 16.76
CA GLU A 164 -10.00 7.00 16.05
C GLU A 164 -9.01 7.36 14.94
N GLN A 165 -7.71 7.13 15.18
CA GLN A 165 -6.65 7.41 14.23
C GLN A 165 -6.69 6.52 12.98
N TYR A 166 -7.44 5.42 12.98
CA TYR A 166 -7.56 4.51 11.84
C TYR A 166 -8.90 4.63 11.13
N LYS A 167 -9.79 5.52 11.59
CA LYS A 167 -11.08 5.74 10.92
C LYS A 167 -10.89 6.36 9.54
N PRO A 168 -11.81 6.07 8.61
CA PRO A 168 -11.77 6.68 7.30
C PRO A 168 -12.12 8.17 7.35
N ALA A 169 -11.62 8.92 6.37
CA ALA A 169 -12.03 10.28 6.04
C ALA A 169 -11.53 10.64 4.64
N VAL A 170 -12.26 11.50 3.94
CA VAL A 170 -11.89 12.02 2.63
C VAL A 170 -11.91 13.54 2.71
N TYR A 171 -10.80 14.19 2.37
CA TYR A 171 -10.69 15.64 2.36
C TYR A 171 -10.56 16.11 0.90
N VAL A 172 -11.52 16.92 0.46
CA VAL A 172 -11.70 17.36 -0.93
C VAL A 172 -11.52 18.87 -1.07
N ASN A 173 -11.07 19.34 -2.23
CA ASN A 173 -10.78 20.74 -2.53
C ASN A 173 -11.96 21.50 -3.16
N SER A 174 -13.01 20.81 -3.61
CA SER A 174 -14.16 21.45 -4.27
C SER A 174 -15.49 20.78 -3.98
N GLU A 175 -16.57 21.53 -4.16
CA GLU A 175 -17.93 20.99 -4.03
C GLU A 175 -18.24 19.91 -5.08
N LYS A 176 -17.60 19.99 -6.26
CA LYS A 176 -17.71 18.96 -7.31
C LYS A 176 -17.10 17.64 -6.83
N GLU A 177 -15.90 17.68 -6.26
CA GLU A 177 -15.26 16.50 -5.67
C GLU A 177 -16.09 15.94 -4.52
N LYS A 178 -16.61 16.81 -3.63
CA LYS A 178 -17.49 16.42 -2.53
C LYS A 178 -18.73 15.69 -3.02
N THR A 179 -19.40 16.24 -4.03
CA THR A 179 -20.59 15.64 -4.65
C THR A 179 -20.26 14.28 -5.25
N TYR A 180 -19.14 14.17 -5.99
CA TYR A 180 -18.69 12.91 -6.56
C TYR A 180 -18.43 11.83 -5.50
N VAL A 181 -17.76 12.19 -4.41
CA VAL A 181 -17.45 11.23 -3.33
C VAL A 181 -18.74 10.73 -2.68
N ASN A 182 -19.68 11.63 -2.36
CA ASN A 182 -20.96 11.25 -1.75
C ASN A 182 -21.78 10.36 -2.68
N ASP A 183 -21.95 10.75 -3.95
CA ASP A 183 -22.68 9.93 -4.94
C ASP A 183 -22.02 8.56 -5.15
N SER A 184 -20.68 8.50 -5.18
CA SER A 184 -19.95 7.24 -5.29
C SER A 184 -20.19 6.35 -4.06
N LEU A 185 -20.15 6.91 -2.86
CA LEU A 185 -20.42 6.16 -1.62
C LEU A 185 -21.85 5.61 -1.61
N ASP A 186 -22.84 6.42 -1.98
CA ASP A 186 -24.25 6.01 -2.06
C ASP A 186 -24.44 4.88 -3.09
N LYS A 187 -23.83 5.00 -4.28
CA LYS A 187 -23.84 3.95 -5.30
C LYS A 187 -23.21 2.66 -4.82
N LEU A 188 -22.07 2.75 -4.13
CA LEU A 188 -21.40 1.57 -3.57
C LEU A 188 -22.25 0.89 -2.49
N GLU A 189 -22.94 1.67 -1.65
CA GLU A 189 -23.87 1.13 -0.67
C GLU A 189 -25.07 0.44 -1.33
N ARG A 190 -25.74 1.11 -2.28
CA ARG A 190 -26.90 0.55 -3.01
C ARG A 190 -26.54 -0.67 -3.84
N SER A 191 -25.33 -0.72 -4.41
CA SER A 191 -24.85 -1.88 -5.17
C SER A 191 -24.64 -3.13 -4.33
N ARG A 192 -24.51 -3.00 -3.00
CA ARG A 192 -24.19 -4.10 -2.06
C ARG A 192 -22.90 -4.86 -2.41
N VAL A 193 -21.98 -4.28 -3.19
CA VAL A 193 -20.73 -4.93 -3.63
C VAL A 193 -19.88 -5.43 -2.45
N PHE A 194 -19.89 -4.70 -1.34
CA PHE A 194 -19.14 -5.04 -0.13
C PHE A 194 -19.81 -6.10 0.76
N GLY A 195 -21.02 -6.53 0.43
CA GLY A 195 -21.74 -7.60 1.12
C GLY A 195 -23.15 -7.20 1.57
N ARG A 196 -24.12 -8.08 1.35
CA ARG A 196 -25.54 -7.87 1.69
C ARG A 196 -25.83 -7.70 3.19
N ASN A 197 -24.95 -8.19 4.04
CA ASN A 197 -25.11 -8.16 5.51
C ASN A 197 -24.35 -7.00 6.18
N LEU A 198 -23.78 -6.08 5.39
CA LEU A 198 -23.26 -4.83 5.97
C LEU A 198 -24.41 -4.03 6.56
N ALA A 199 -24.13 -3.35 7.68
CA ALA A 199 -25.08 -2.42 8.27
C ALA A 199 -25.51 -1.40 7.21
N ASP A 200 -26.81 -1.15 7.11
CA ASP A 200 -27.31 -0.07 6.29
C ASP A 200 -26.76 1.27 6.82
N ASN A 201 -26.49 2.21 5.92
CA ASN A 201 -25.91 3.52 6.21
C ASN A 201 -24.46 3.49 6.73
N TRP A 202 -23.63 2.56 6.27
CA TRP A 202 -22.21 2.52 6.66
C TRP A 202 -21.45 3.74 6.14
N VAL A 203 -21.93 4.33 5.04
CA VAL A 203 -21.38 5.55 4.41
C VAL A 203 -21.33 6.74 5.37
N SER A 204 -22.25 6.82 6.34
CA SER A 204 -22.26 7.85 7.38
C SER A 204 -21.01 7.87 8.28
N ASN A 205 -20.24 6.78 8.30
CA ASN A 205 -18.98 6.71 9.04
C ASN A 205 -17.79 7.28 8.28
N ILE A 206 -17.98 7.77 7.04
CA ILE A 206 -16.92 8.30 6.18
C ILE A 206 -17.17 9.80 6.00
N PRO A 207 -16.57 10.66 6.84
CA PRO A 207 -16.73 12.09 6.69
C PRO A 207 -16.03 12.57 5.40
N VAL A 208 -16.76 13.36 4.61
CA VAL A 208 -16.23 14.10 3.46
C VAL A 208 -16.08 15.56 3.85
N LEU A 209 -14.84 16.00 4.02
CA LEU A 209 -14.45 17.26 4.63
C LEU A 209 -13.71 18.17 3.64
N ASP A 210 -13.57 19.45 3.98
CA ASP A 210 -12.83 20.41 3.16
C ASP A 210 -11.32 20.29 3.42
N ALA A 211 -10.55 20.05 2.35
CA ALA A 211 -9.10 19.97 2.37
C ALA A 211 -8.42 21.28 2.80
N GLN A 212 -9.07 22.43 2.65
CA GLN A 212 -8.50 23.72 3.09
C GLN A 212 -8.43 23.83 4.62
N SER A 213 -9.27 23.08 5.33
CA SER A 213 -9.38 23.11 6.79
C SER A 213 -8.52 22.04 7.50
N VAL A 214 -7.91 21.13 6.75
CA VAL A 214 -7.22 19.97 7.32
C VAL A 214 -5.94 20.38 8.04
N LYS A 215 -5.75 19.88 9.26
CA LYS A 215 -4.46 19.96 9.94
C LYS A 215 -3.63 18.74 9.58
N PHE A 216 -2.77 18.87 8.56
CA PHE A 216 -1.84 17.83 8.16
C PHE A 216 -0.51 17.92 8.92
N GLU A 217 -0.15 16.85 9.62
CA GLU A 217 1.13 16.69 10.31
C GLU A 217 1.90 15.54 9.66
N ARG A 218 2.95 15.86 8.89
CA ARG A 218 3.77 14.89 8.17
C ARG A 218 4.51 13.97 9.15
N GLU A 219 4.52 12.67 8.88
CA GLU A 219 5.39 11.72 9.58
C GLU A 219 6.86 11.95 9.18
N GLN A 220 7.72 12.21 10.17
CA GLN A 220 9.13 12.49 9.96
C GLN A 220 10.00 11.22 10.07
N ASP A 221 9.54 10.21 10.81
CA ASP A 221 10.29 8.99 11.05
C ASP A 221 10.27 8.06 9.82
N ASP A 222 11.42 7.98 9.13
CA ASP A 222 11.61 7.10 7.98
C ASP A 222 11.36 5.62 8.28
N GLY A 223 11.53 5.17 9.53
CA GLY A 223 11.24 3.80 9.94
C GLY A 223 9.75 3.49 9.92
N LYS A 224 8.91 4.50 10.23
CA LYS A 224 7.44 4.42 10.19
C LYS A 224 6.88 4.69 8.80
N ARG A 225 7.53 5.52 7.98
CA ARG A 225 7.19 5.66 6.56
C ARG A 225 7.55 4.41 5.76
N ASN A 226 8.76 3.89 5.94
CA ASN A 226 9.25 2.74 5.20
C ASN A 226 8.95 1.40 5.92
N VAL A 227 7.79 1.26 6.57
CA VAL A 227 7.42 0.02 7.27
C VAL A 227 7.53 -1.21 6.35
N MET A 228 7.29 -1.04 5.05
CA MET A 228 7.48 -2.08 4.04
C MET A 228 8.92 -2.59 3.94
N LYS A 229 9.91 -1.72 4.14
CA LYS A 229 11.33 -2.05 4.03
C LYS A 229 11.89 -2.54 5.37
N THR A 230 11.38 -2.04 6.49
CA THR A 230 11.95 -2.28 7.82
C THR A 230 11.36 -3.50 8.53
N ASN A 231 10.08 -3.83 8.33
CA ASN A 231 9.44 -4.99 8.99
C ASN A 231 8.41 -5.71 8.09
N PRO A 232 8.87 -6.55 7.13
CA PRO A 232 7.98 -7.19 6.17
C PRO A 232 7.00 -8.20 6.80
N LYS A 233 7.39 -8.88 7.89
CA LYS A 233 6.54 -9.92 8.52
C LYS A 233 5.33 -9.36 9.23
N SER A 234 5.47 -8.23 9.93
CA SER A 234 4.32 -7.58 10.57
C SER A 234 3.37 -7.01 9.53
N LEU A 235 3.92 -6.48 8.43
CA LEU A 235 3.12 -5.96 7.33
C LEU A 235 2.32 -7.06 6.65
N GLU A 236 2.94 -8.20 6.33
CA GLU A 236 2.27 -9.37 5.74
C GLU A 236 1.10 -9.85 6.62
N LYS A 237 1.28 -9.85 7.94
CA LYS A 237 0.21 -10.22 8.88
C LYS A 237 -0.96 -9.24 8.83
N LEU A 238 -0.68 -7.94 8.73
CA LEU A 238 -1.70 -6.89 8.64
C LEU A 238 -2.36 -6.81 7.25
N SER A 239 -1.62 -7.13 6.19
CA SER A 239 -2.12 -7.10 4.81
C SER A 239 -3.06 -8.26 4.53
N LYS A 240 -2.86 -9.42 5.16
CA LYS A 240 -3.63 -10.65 4.89
C LYS A 240 -5.16 -10.45 4.80
N ALA A 241 -5.75 -9.68 5.73
CA ALA A 241 -7.19 -9.43 5.71
C ALA A 241 -7.61 -8.49 4.57
N ARG A 242 -6.78 -7.50 4.25
CA ARG A 242 -6.97 -6.57 3.13
C ARG A 242 -6.85 -7.30 1.81
N ASP A 243 -5.77 -8.06 1.64
CA ASP A 243 -5.48 -8.83 0.43
C ASP A 243 -6.60 -9.85 0.17
N ALA A 244 -7.08 -10.53 1.21
CA ALA A 244 -8.19 -11.47 1.07
C ALA A 244 -9.50 -10.80 0.61
N GLN A 245 -9.84 -9.62 1.16
CA GLN A 245 -11.01 -8.87 0.71
C GLN A 245 -10.80 -8.34 -0.72
N PHE A 246 -9.61 -7.81 -0.99
CA PHE A 246 -9.26 -7.28 -2.31
C PHE A 246 -9.39 -8.36 -3.37
N ASP A 247 -8.84 -9.55 -3.12
CA ASP A 247 -8.94 -10.69 -4.03
C ASP A 247 -10.39 -11.17 -4.21
N GLN A 248 -11.17 -11.15 -3.13
CA GLN A 248 -12.58 -11.53 -3.19
C GLN A 248 -13.41 -10.57 -4.05
N LEU A 249 -13.16 -9.27 -3.97
CA LEU A 249 -13.98 -8.24 -4.64
C LEU A 249 -13.42 -7.83 -6.01
N TRP A 250 -12.09 -7.74 -6.13
CA TRP A 250 -11.35 -7.09 -7.20
C TRP A 250 -10.22 -7.97 -7.77
N GLY A 251 -10.28 -9.28 -7.51
CA GLY A 251 -9.27 -10.24 -7.89
C GLY A 251 -8.98 -10.32 -9.39
N PHE A 252 -8.01 -11.16 -9.74
CA PHE A 252 -7.61 -11.33 -11.15
C PHE A 252 -7.67 -12.79 -11.58
N VAL A 253 -7.75 -12.95 -12.90
CA VAL A 253 -7.49 -14.21 -13.59
C VAL A 253 -6.26 -14.02 -14.46
N GLN A 254 -5.36 -15.00 -14.42
CA GLN A 254 -4.16 -15.04 -15.26
C GLN A 254 -4.43 -15.91 -16.48
N PHE A 255 -4.17 -15.35 -17.66
CA PHE A 255 -4.26 -16.04 -18.94
C PHE A 255 -2.86 -16.16 -19.53
N CYS A 256 -2.56 -17.29 -20.16
CA CYS A 256 -1.34 -17.46 -20.94
C CYS A 256 -1.66 -17.98 -22.34
N TYR A 257 -1.02 -17.40 -23.35
CA TYR A 257 -1.05 -17.86 -24.73
C TYR A 257 0.39 -18.03 -25.23
N GLU A 258 0.74 -19.22 -25.73
CA GLU A 258 2.04 -19.52 -26.35
C GLU A 258 3.29 -18.97 -25.60
N ARG A 259 3.25 -18.97 -24.26
CA ARG A 259 4.28 -18.47 -23.29
C ARG A 259 4.23 -16.99 -22.93
N VAL A 260 3.31 -16.20 -23.48
CA VAL A 260 3.01 -14.85 -23.01
C VAL A 260 1.87 -14.94 -22.00
N CYS A 261 2.13 -14.52 -20.77
CA CYS A 261 1.15 -14.51 -19.70
C CYS A 261 0.76 -13.09 -19.34
N GLY A 262 -0.54 -12.84 -19.19
CA GLY A 262 -1.11 -11.59 -18.71
C GLY A 262 -2.08 -11.84 -17.57
N TYR A 263 -2.44 -10.77 -16.86
CA TYR A 263 -3.49 -10.81 -15.85
C TYR A 263 -4.56 -9.80 -16.22
N VAL A 264 -5.82 -10.15 -15.98
CA VAL A 264 -6.95 -9.24 -16.08
C VAL A 264 -7.67 -9.27 -14.76
N ARG A 265 -7.93 -8.08 -14.19
CA ARG A 265 -8.72 -7.93 -12.96
C ARG A 265 -10.20 -7.91 -13.32
N PHE A 266 -10.97 -8.79 -12.69
CA PHE A 266 -12.42 -8.86 -12.83
C PHE A 266 -13.06 -8.57 -11.48
N ALA A 267 -14.25 -8.00 -11.49
CA ALA A 267 -15.00 -7.74 -10.27
C ALA A 267 -16.45 -8.17 -10.48
N PRO A 268 -16.75 -9.47 -10.60
CA PRO A 268 -18.08 -9.93 -11.03
C PRO A 268 -19.16 -9.67 -9.99
N ALA A 269 -18.80 -9.43 -8.72
CA ALA A 269 -19.73 -8.90 -7.72
C ALA A 269 -20.11 -7.43 -7.96
N CYS A 270 -19.31 -6.69 -8.74
CA CYS A 270 -19.56 -5.31 -9.11
C CYS A 270 -20.45 -5.24 -10.37
N VAL A 271 -21.75 -5.10 -10.14
CA VAL A 271 -22.79 -4.98 -11.17
C VAL A 271 -23.66 -3.76 -10.92
N GLY A 272 -24.35 -3.27 -11.94
CA GLY A 272 -25.27 -2.13 -11.82
C GLY A 272 -24.55 -0.87 -11.36
N GLU A 273 -25.04 -0.22 -10.30
CA GLU A 273 -24.47 1.04 -9.78
C GLU A 273 -22.99 0.93 -9.36
N CYS A 274 -22.49 -0.27 -9.02
CA CYS A 274 -21.06 -0.44 -8.76
C CYS A 274 -20.22 -0.15 -10.01
N GLN A 275 -20.72 -0.51 -11.20
CA GLN A 275 -20.02 -0.27 -12.46
C GLN A 275 -20.04 1.21 -12.87
N GLU A 276 -20.95 2.02 -12.33
CA GLU A 276 -20.89 3.47 -12.52
C GLU A 276 -19.70 4.09 -11.77
N VAL A 277 -19.38 3.55 -10.59
CA VAL A 277 -18.19 3.96 -9.82
C VAL A 277 -16.91 3.35 -10.42
N PHE A 278 -17.00 2.13 -10.94
CA PHE A 278 -15.90 1.39 -11.57
C PHE A 278 -16.19 1.02 -13.03
N PRO A 279 -16.20 2.00 -13.95
CA PRO A 279 -16.56 1.77 -15.35
C PRO A 279 -15.61 0.80 -16.06
N GLU A 280 -14.37 0.64 -15.57
CA GLU A 280 -13.43 -0.33 -16.12
C GLU A 280 -13.93 -1.78 -16.01
N PHE A 281 -14.86 -2.08 -15.11
CA PHE A 281 -15.40 -3.42 -14.93
C PHE A 281 -16.61 -3.71 -15.81
N LEU A 282 -17.18 -2.72 -16.49
CA LEU A 282 -18.27 -2.97 -17.44
C LEU A 282 -17.82 -3.91 -18.57
N SER A 283 -16.76 -3.53 -19.29
CA SER A 283 -16.21 -4.34 -20.37
C SER A 283 -15.53 -5.60 -19.86
N ARG A 284 -14.81 -5.53 -18.74
CA ARG A 284 -14.09 -6.68 -18.18
C ARG A 284 -15.04 -7.76 -17.67
N ASN A 285 -16.14 -7.41 -17.01
CA ASN A 285 -17.11 -8.39 -16.51
C ASN A 285 -18.05 -8.90 -17.60
N SER A 286 -18.14 -8.24 -18.77
CA SER A 286 -19.02 -8.64 -19.90
C SER A 286 -18.67 -10.01 -20.52
N GLY A 287 -17.61 -10.64 -20.02
CA GLY A 287 -17.27 -12.03 -20.31
C GLY A 287 -15.76 -12.18 -20.44
N VAL A 288 -15.22 -13.23 -19.84
CA VAL A 288 -13.99 -13.83 -20.38
C VAL A 288 -14.37 -14.20 -21.82
N PRO A 289 -13.74 -13.61 -22.86
CA PRO A 289 -14.05 -14.02 -24.23
C PRO A 289 -13.94 -15.54 -24.32
N GLU A 290 -14.79 -16.20 -25.12
CA GLU A 290 -14.59 -17.62 -25.39
C GLU A 290 -13.11 -17.80 -25.77
N LEU A 291 -12.40 -18.60 -24.98
CA LEU A 291 -10.96 -18.76 -25.11
C LEU A 291 -10.71 -19.58 -26.38
N GLU A 292 -10.70 -18.90 -27.53
CA GLU A 292 -10.35 -19.49 -28.80
C GLU A 292 -8.83 -19.66 -28.90
N GLY A 293 -8.38 -20.81 -29.40
CA GLY A 293 -6.95 -21.15 -29.51
C GLY A 293 -6.32 -21.69 -28.21
N ASP A 294 -4.98 -21.68 -28.14
CA ASP A 294 -4.18 -22.24 -27.03
C ASP A 294 -4.13 -21.34 -25.77
N VAL A 295 -5.18 -20.55 -25.51
CA VAL A 295 -5.25 -19.68 -24.32
C VAL A 295 -5.67 -20.51 -23.09
N LYS A 296 -4.82 -20.53 -22.06
CA LYS A 296 -5.07 -21.29 -20.82
C LYS A 296 -5.21 -20.33 -19.64
N ILE A 297 -6.20 -20.59 -18.78
CA ILE A 297 -6.23 -20.00 -17.44
C ILE A 297 -5.20 -20.74 -16.59
N THR A 298 -4.16 -20.04 -16.18
CA THR A 298 -3.02 -20.64 -15.46
C THR A 298 -3.03 -20.32 -13.97
N GLY A 299 -3.95 -19.48 -13.52
CA GLY A 299 -4.06 -19.07 -12.13
C GLY A 299 -4.98 -17.86 -11.94
N GLY A 300 -5.05 -17.37 -10.71
CA GLY A 300 -5.88 -16.23 -10.34
C GLY A 300 -6.31 -16.32 -8.89
N THR A 301 -6.63 -15.17 -8.31
CA THR A 301 -7.18 -15.08 -6.95
C THR A 301 -8.70 -15.11 -6.96
N TYR A 302 -9.30 -14.73 -8.08
CA TYR A 302 -10.73 -14.85 -8.30
C TYR A 302 -11.12 -16.34 -8.44
N LYS A 303 -11.96 -16.82 -7.51
CA LYS A 303 -12.60 -18.14 -7.60
C LYS A 303 -14.03 -17.90 -8.09
N ALA A 304 -14.30 -18.31 -9.33
CA ALA A 304 -15.64 -18.30 -9.92
C ALA A 304 -16.64 -19.12 -9.08
#